data_AF-A0A7S0TCC3-F1
#
_entry.id   AF-A0A7S0TCC3-F1
#
_cell.length_a   1.000
_cell.length_b   1.000
_cell.length_c   1.000
_cell.angle_alpha   90.00
_cell.angle_beta   90.00
_cell.angle_gamma   90.00
#
_symmetry.space_group_name_H-M   'P 1'
#
loop_
_entity.id
_entity.type
_entity.pdbx_description
1 polymer ?
#
loop_
_entity_poly.entity_id
_entity_poly.type
_entity_poly.pdbx_seq_one_letter_code
_entity_poly.pdbx_strand_id
1 'polypeptide(L)'
;FAGLMVQLLYQFRIKAKTSNEKLLKVIKNPITNHLPPNVAMFGMSKTGTLVNVHEWIPTNYNQRTFTKGKPVALVFGAHPHGKIQGADYINDANWIAVSQYALSSAAAISRALNGFEKYWNVL
;
A
#
# COMPACT_ATOMS: atom_id res chain seq x y z
N PHE A 1 -10.11 11.59 -15.04
CA PHE A 1 -9.74 11.36 -13.63
C PHE A 1 -10.12 12.54 -12.74
N ALA A 2 -9.62 13.76 -12.98
CA ALA A 2 -9.88 14.92 -12.11
C ALA A 2 -11.37 15.21 -11.84
N GLY A 3 -12.22 15.20 -12.87
CA GLY A 3 -13.67 15.40 -12.70
C GLY A 3 -14.35 14.36 -11.80
N LEU A 4 -13.91 13.09 -11.87
CA LEU A 4 -14.38 12.05 -10.95
C LEU A 4 -13.92 12.31 -9.52
N MET A 5 -12.69 12.78 -9.31
CA MET A 5 -12.22 13.14 -7.97
C MET A 5 -12.99 14.31 -7.37
N VAL A 6 -13.35 15.32 -8.19
CA VAL A 6 -14.22 16.43 -7.77
C VAL A 6 -15.59 15.90 -7.34
N GLN A 7 -16.19 15.01 -8.13
CA GLN A 7 -17.46 14.38 -7.77
C GLN A 7 -17.36 13.58 -6.47
N LEU A 8 -16.27 12.82 -6.28
CA LEU A 8 -16.04 12.04 -5.06
C LEU A 8 -15.97 12.92 -3.83
N LEU A 9 -15.27 14.05 -3.90
CA LEU A 9 -15.13 14.98 -2.78
C LEU A 9 -16.42 15.75 -2.48
N TYR A 10 -17.22 16.07 -3.50
CA TYR A 10 -18.50 16.76 -3.31
C TYR A 10 -19.60 15.85 -2.76
N GLN A 11 -19.71 14.62 -3.30
CA GLN A 11 -20.79 13.68 -2.95
C GLN A 11 -20.39 12.65 -1.88
N PHE A 12 -19.10 12.62 -1.49
CA PHE A 12 -18.48 11.61 -0.62
C PHE A 12 -18.58 10.15 -1.09
N ARG A 13 -19.14 9.91 -2.28
CA ARG A 13 -19.29 8.59 -2.89
C ARG A 13 -19.51 8.70 -4.39
N ILE A 14 -19.13 7.66 -5.12
CA ILE A 14 -19.47 7.43 -6.53
C ILE A 14 -20.11 6.05 -6.64
N LYS A 15 -21.24 5.97 -7.34
CA LYS A 15 -21.97 4.72 -7.58
C LYS A 15 -21.77 4.23 -9.01
N ALA A 16 -21.93 2.93 -9.22
CA ALA A 16 -22.01 2.37 -10.56
C ALA A 16 -23.22 2.94 -11.32
N LYS A 17 -23.16 2.96 -12.66
CA LYS A 17 -24.26 3.47 -13.49
C LYS A 17 -25.45 2.49 -13.51
N THR A 18 -25.15 1.19 -13.50
CA THR A 18 -26.13 0.10 -13.68
C THR A 18 -26.60 -0.49 -12.35
N SER A 19 -25.84 -0.31 -11.26
CA SER A 19 -26.17 -0.84 -9.93
C SER A 19 -26.09 0.24 -8.86
N ASN A 20 -26.76 0.04 -7.72
CA ASN A 20 -26.69 0.96 -6.58
C ASN A 20 -25.40 0.80 -5.74
N GLU A 21 -24.43 0.05 -6.25
CA GLU A 21 -23.16 -0.25 -5.58
C GLU A 21 -22.24 0.97 -5.58
N LYS A 22 -21.53 1.20 -4.46
CA LYS A 22 -20.58 2.30 -4.31
C LYS A 22 -19.19 1.82 -4.76
N LEU A 23 -18.68 2.36 -5.86
CA LEU A 23 -17.36 2.04 -6.39
C LEU A 23 -16.25 2.79 -5.65
N LEU A 24 -16.52 4.04 -5.25
CA LEU A 24 -15.62 4.87 -4.46
C LEU A 24 -16.39 5.54 -3.33
N LYS A 25 -15.78 5.67 -2.14
CA LYS A 25 -16.40 6.26 -0.96
C LYS A 25 -15.34 6.89 -0.07
N VAL A 26 -15.63 8.10 0.42
CA VAL A 26 -14.84 8.73 1.48
C VAL A 26 -15.20 8.08 2.82
N ILE A 27 -14.19 7.64 3.56
CA ILE A 27 -14.34 6.94 4.85
C ILE A 27 -13.73 7.76 5.99
N LYS A 28 -14.16 7.48 7.22
CA LYS A 28 -13.64 8.16 8.41
C LYS A 28 -12.25 7.62 8.76
N ASN A 29 -11.34 8.52 9.14
CA ASN A 29 -10.06 8.16 9.75
C ASN A 29 -10.24 7.56 11.15
N PRO A 30 -9.27 6.76 11.66
CA PRO A 30 -8.04 6.31 11.02
C PRO A 30 -8.23 5.13 10.05
N ILE A 31 -7.29 4.95 9.11
CA ILE A 31 -7.33 3.85 8.12
C ILE A 31 -7.26 2.47 8.77
N THR A 32 -6.60 2.35 9.93
CA THR A 32 -6.46 1.11 10.70
C THR A 32 -7.79 0.47 11.08
N ASN A 33 -8.87 1.25 11.21
CA ASN A 33 -10.21 0.75 11.51
C ASN A 33 -10.88 0.01 10.34
N HIS A 34 -10.36 0.16 9.11
CA HIS A 34 -10.93 -0.44 7.91
C HIS A 34 -10.07 -1.58 7.35
N LEU A 35 -8.89 -1.79 7.93
CA LEU A 35 -8.02 -2.89 7.54
C LEU A 35 -8.44 -4.19 8.27
N PRO A 36 -8.22 -5.36 7.66
CA PRO A 36 -8.50 -6.63 8.31
C PRO A 36 -7.63 -6.84 9.56
N PRO A 37 -8.10 -7.63 10.53
CA PRO A 37 -7.33 -7.95 11.73
C PRO A 37 -6.02 -8.68 11.36
N ASN A 38 -4.97 -8.45 12.16
CA ASN A 38 -3.64 -9.04 11.96
C ASN A 38 -2.96 -8.75 10.61
N VAL A 39 -3.34 -7.65 9.94
CA VAL A 39 -2.66 -7.19 8.72
C VAL A 39 -1.20 -6.83 9.01
N ALA A 40 -0.28 -7.29 8.16
CA ALA A 40 1.10 -6.84 8.19
C ALA A 40 1.21 -5.53 7.40
N MET A 41 1.68 -4.46 8.07
CA MET A 41 1.78 -3.12 7.49
C MET A 41 3.24 -2.75 7.26
N PHE A 42 3.56 -2.32 6.05
CA PHE A 42 4.90 -1.89 5.66
C PHE A 42 4.85 -0.55 4.96
N GLY A 43 5.79 0.32 5.31
CA GLY A 43 5.97 1.63 4.67
C GLY A 43 7.07 1.56 3.63
N MET A 44 6.87 2.20 2.48
CA MET A 44 7.91 2.34 1.46
C MET A 44 8.60 3.68 1.59
N SER A 45 9.91 3.65 1.81
CA SER A 45 10.75 4.85 1.85
C SER A 45 12.15 4.53 1.33
N LYS A 46 12.76 5.49 0.61
CA LYS A 46 14.16 5.39 0.19
C LYS A 46 15.11 5.20 1.38
N THR A 47 14.78 5.78 2.53
CA THR A 47 15.59 5.70 3.76
C THR A 47 15.28 4.48 4.62
N GLY A 48 14.38 3.59 4.16
CA GLY A 48 14.08 2.33 4.83
C GLY A 48 15.17 1.28 4.60
N THR A 49 14.99 0.11 5.17
CA THR A 49 15.89 -1.03 4.96
C THR A 49 15.82 -1.48 3.51
N LEU A 50 16.96 -1.50 2.81
CA LEU A 50 17.04 -2.00 1.44
C LEU A 50 16.79 -3.50 1.41
N VAL A 51 15.83 -3.93 0.60
CA VAL A 51 15.43 -5.34 0.49
C VAL A 51 15.32 -5.78 -0.97
N ASN A 52 15.71 -7.03 -1.24
CA ASN A 52 15.31 -7.71 -2.46
C ASN A 52 13.86 -8.19 -2.29
N VAL A 53 12.92 -7.59 -3.02
CA VAL A 53 11.49 -7.86 -2.88
C VAL A 53 11.16 -9.35 -3.03
N HIS A 54 11.82 -10.05 -3.95
CA HIS A 54 11.54 -11.47 -4.21
C HIS A 54 12.00 -12.40 -3.10
N GLU A 55 12.98 -11.99 -2.30
CA GLU A 55 13.47 -12.73 -1.14
C GLU A 55 12.76 -12.28 0.15
N TRP A 56 12.41 -11.01 0.22
CA TRP A 56 11.76 -10.39 1.37
C TRP A 56 10.30 -10.86 1.54
N ILE A 57 9.54 -11.01 0.45
CA ILE A 57 8.14 -11.50 0.52
C ILE A 57 8.06 -12.96 1.04
N PRO A 58 8.87 -13.92 0.60
CA PRO A 58 8.81 -15.27 1.15
C PRO A 58 9.43 -15.38 2.56
N THR A 59 10.32 -14.47 2.93
CA THR A 59 11.08 -14.54 4.19
C THR A 59 10.41 -13.76 5.32
N ASN A 60 10.51 -14.27 6.55
CA ASN A 60 10.06 -13.61 7.76
C ASN A 60 10.85 -12.31 8.04
N TYR A 61 10.48 -11.19 7.43
CA TYR A 61 10.94 -9.90 7.93
C TYR A 61 10.11 -9.54 9.17
N ASN A 62 10.76 -9.50 10.34
CA ASN A 62 10.15 -9.18 11.64
C ASN A 62 9.01 -10.11 12.11
N GLN A 63 9.22 -11.43 12.02
CA GLN A 63 8.38 -12.47 12.66
C GLN A 63 6.90 -12.55 12.22
N ARG A 64 6.52 -11.93 11.09
CA ARG A 64 5.22 -12.15 10.46
C ARG A 64 5.43 -12.81 9.10
N THR A 65 5.30 -14.14 9.07
CA THR A 65 5.32 -14.87 7.80
C THR A 65 4.21 -14.33 6.92
N PHE A 66 4.57 -13.84 5.74
CA PHE A 66 3.64 -13.74 4.62
C PHE A 66 3.16 -15.16 4.34
N THR A 67 2.09 -15.56 5.01
CA THR A 67 1.44 -16.83 4.78
C THR A 67 0.44 -16.57 3.67
N LYS A 68 0.39 -17.44 2.65
CA LYS A 68 -0.71 -17.39 1.68
C LYS A 68 -2.05 -17.36 2.44
N GLY A 69 -2.83 -16.31 2.24
CA GLY A 69 -4.10 -16.07 2.95
C GLY A 69 -4.06 -15.02 4.07
N LYS A 70 -2.88 -14.52 4.49
CA LYS A 70 -2.80 -13.37 5.41
C LYS A 70 -2.74 -12.05 4.64
N PRO A 71 -3.54 -11.04 5.03
CA PRO A 71 -3.56 -9.75 4.36
C PRO A 71 -2.28 -8.95 4.65
N VAL A 72 -1.86 -8.19 3.63
CA VAL A 72 -0.71 -7.28 3.67
C VAL A 72 -1.17 -5.91 3.23
N ALA A 73 -0.76 -4.87 3.96
CA ALA A 73 -0.95 -3.48 3.57
C ALA A 73 0.40 -2.82 3.32
N LEU A 74 0.55 -2.26 2.13
CA LEU A 74 1.73 -1.50 1.73
C LEU A 74 1.35 -0.03 1.64
N VAL A 75 2.15 0.83 2.28
CA VAL A 75 1.94 2.28 2.30
C VAL A 75 2.97 2.95 1.41
N PHE A 76 2.48 3.70 0.43
CA PHE A 76 3.29 4.45 -0.52
C PHE A 76 2.99 5.94 -0.41
N GLY A 77 4.02 6.76 -0.54
CA GLY A 77 3.85 8.21 -0.64
C GLY A 77 3.31 8.57 -2.01
N ALA A 78 2.13 9.20 -2.09
CA ALA A 78 1.56 9.74 -3.32
C ALA A 78 1.75 11.26 -3.41
N HIS A 79 2.97 11.72 -3.16
CA HIS A 79 3.37 13.14 -3.16
C HIS A 79 4.69 13.33 -3.92
N PRO A 80 4.97 14.52 -4.48
CA PRO A 80 6.16 14.74 -5.30
C PRO A 80 7.46 14.72 -4.49
N HIS A 81 7.47 15.32 -3.31
CA HIS A 81 8.66 15.43 -2.45
C HIS A 81 8.26 15.29 -0.98
N GLY A 82 9.23 14.97 -0.13
CA GLY A 82 9.04 14.85 1.32
C GLY A 82 9.02 13.41 1.82
N LYS A 83 8.80 13.27 3.12
CA LYS A 83 8.57 11.99 3.79
C LYS A 83 7.08 11.82 4.01
N ILE A 84 6.61 10.57 4.05
CA ILE A 84 5.23 10.26 4.40
C ILE A 84 4.96 10.75 5.83
N GLN A 85 3.95 11.60 6.01
CA GLN A 85 3.50 12.10 7.30
C GLN A 85 2.18 11.41 7.69
N GLY A 86 1.91 11.25 8.99
CA GLY A 86 0.67 10.64 9.49
C GLY A 86 0.57 9.13 9.30
N ALA A 87 1.71 8.45 9.15
CA ALA A 87 1.82 7.00 9.07
C ALA A 87 2.31 6.38 10.39
N ASP A 88 1.87 6.94 11.53
CA ASP A 88 2.33 6.56 12.87
C ASP A 88 1.95 5.12 13.27
N TYR A 89 1.04 4.50 12.49
CA TYR A 89 0.66 3.10 12.62
C TYR A 89 1.68 2.13 11.98
N ILE A 90 2.73 2.63 11.34
CA ILE A 90 3.84 1.84 10.78
C ILE A 90 5.04 1.95 11.72
N ASN A 91 5.48 0.80 12.24
CA ASN A 91 6.69 0.74 13.07
C ASN A 91 7.93 1.15 12.25
N ASP A 92 8.90 1.81 12.90
CA ASP A 92 10.14 2.25 12.25
C ASP A 92 10.92 1.11 11.57
N ALA A 93 10.87 -0.10 12.17
CA ALA A 93 11.51 -1.28 11.60
C ALA A 93 10.82 -1.83 10.33
N ASN A 94 9.60 -1.39 10.02
CA ASN A 94 8.80 -1.86 8.87
C ASN A 94 8.87 -0.93 7.67
N TRP A 95 9.78 0.05 7.68
CA TRP A 95 10.10 0.85 6.50
C TRP A 95 11.09 0.12 5.61
N ILE A 96 10.70 -0.12 4.36
CA ILE A 96 11.49 -0.84 3.38
C ILE A 96 11.79 0.01 2.15
N ALA A 97 12.95 -0.23 1.55
CA ALA A 97 13.37 0.34 0.28
C ALA A 97 13.54 -0.79 -0.75
N VAL A 98 12.91 -0.65 -1.92
CA VAL A 98 13.00 -1.62 -3.03
C VAL A 98 14.07 -1.26 -4.06
N SER A 99 14.86 -0.23 -3.77
CA SER A 99 15.90 0.31 -4.64
C SER A 99 16.82 1.24 -3.85
N GLN A 100 18.10 1.23 -4.18
CA GLN A 100 19.08 2.20 -3.69
C GLN A 100 18.84 3.62 -4.24
N TYR A 101 18.14 3.73 -5.37
CA TYR A 101 17.80 5.00 -6.01
C TYR A 101 16.39 5.46 -5.64
N ALA A 102 16.18 6.77 -5.65
CA ALA A 102 14.85 7.34 -5.53
C ALA A 102 13.99 6.88 -6.71
N LEU A 103 12.80 6.38 -6.42
CA LEU A 103 11.83 5.94 -7.41
C LEU A 103 10.61 6.84 -7.36
N SER A 104 9.92 6.98 -8.50
CA SER A 104 8.54 7.46 -8.49
C SER A 104 7.65 6.47 -7.74
N SER A 105 6.55 6.95 -7.16
CA SER A 105 5.60 6.09 -6.45
C SER A 105 5.08 4.97 -7.35
N ALA A 106 4.81 5.26 -8.63
CA ALA A 106 4.38 4.28 -9.60
C ALA A 106 5.43 3.17 -9.82
N ALA A 107 6.71 3.53 -9.95
CA ALA A 107 7.79 2.55 -10.11
C ALA A 107 7.99 1.70 -8.84
N ALA A 108 7.88 2.32 -7.66
CA ALA A 108 7.95 1.60 -6.38
C ALA A 108 6.79 0.61 -6.22
N ILE A 109 5.56 1.03 -6.53
CA ILE A 109 4.35 0.18 -6.51
C ILE A 109 4.53 -0.99 -7.48
N SER A 110 4.94 -0.72 -8.72
CA SER A 110 5.12 -1.77 -9.74
C SER A 110 6.14 -2.83 -9.30
N ARG A 111 7.31 -2.42 -8.77
CA ARG A 111 8.32 -3.36 -8.27
C ARG A 111 7.83 -4.18 -7.08
N ALA A 112 7.12 -3.54 -6.15
CA ALA A 112 6.57 -4.23 -5.00
C ALA A 112 5.52 -5.27 -5.42
N LEU A 113 4.55 -4.86 -6.23
CA LEU A 113 3.47 -5.74 -6.69
C LEU A 113 4.00 -6.88 -7.56
N ASN A 114 5.01 -6.63 -8.39
CA ASN A 114 5.63 -7.70 -9.18
C ASN A 114 6.26 -8.81 -8.31
N GLY A 115 6.79 -8.44 -7.14
CA GLY A 115 7.21 -9.43 -6.15
C GLY A 115 6.05 -10.29 -5.63
N PHE A 116 4.90 -9.66 -5.34
CA PHE A 116 3.70 -10.36 -4.87
C PHE A 116 3.09 -11.24 -5.96
N GLU A 117 3.05 -10.78 -7.21
CA GLU A 117 2.64 -11.55 -8.40
C GLU A 117 3.41 -12.87 -8.47
N LYS A 118 4.76 -12.79 -8.42
CA LYS A 118 5.62 -13.98 -8.43
C LYS A 118 5.37 -14.90 -7.23
N TYR A 119 5.22 -14.35 -6.02
CA TYR A 119 5.00 -15.14 -4.80
C TYR A 119 3.64 -15.87 -4.79
N TRP A 120 2.59 -15.20 -5.28
CA TRP A 120 1.25 -15.77 -5.41
C TRP A 120 1.03 -16.59 -6.67
N ASN A 121 2.02 -16.66 -7.57
CA ASN A 121 1.93 -17.33 -8.86
C ASN A 121 0.79 -16.75 -9.73
N VAL A 122 0.69 -15.42 -9.73
CA VAL A 122 -0.13 -14.64 -10.66
C VAL A 122 0.79 -14.18 -11.78
N LEU A 123 0.54 -14.68 -12.99
CA LEU A 123 1.36 -14.44 -14.18
C LEU A 123 0.75 -13.37 -15.08
#